data_AF-A0A1F8QKV6-F1
#
_entry.id   AF-A0A1F8QKV6-F1
#
_cell.length_a   1.000
_cell.length_b   1.000
_cell.length_c   1.000
_cell.angle_alpha   90.00
_cell.angle_beta   90.00
_cell.angle_gamma   90.00
#
_symmetry.space_group_name_H-M   'P 1'
#
loop_
_entity.id
_entity.type
_entity.pdbx_description
1 polymer ?
#
loop_
_entity_poly.entity_id
_entity_poly.type
_entity_poly.pdbx_seq_one_letter_code
_entity_poly.pdbx_strand_id
1 'polypeptide(L)'
;MAEIQTAAGRPRTQARILSLVIAGGGLILLGAVALVYVFWSQAGASNLPGGFESAVPLRVDFRAPKLELKEIGENPVSLADYAGQVVLVNNWAFWCPPCRAELPILEMLENYVTPLLEK
;
A
#
# COMPACT_ATOMS: atom_id res chain seq x y z
N MET A 1 23.66 -37.51 65.17
CA MET A 1 22.77 -36.37 64.87
C MET A 1 23.65 -35.19 64.49
N ALA A 2 23.84 -34.95 63.19
CA ALA A 2 24.36 -33.69 62.67
C ALA A 2 23.83 -33.55 61.24
N GLU A 3 22.83 -32.69 61.07
CA GLU A 3 22.22 -32.38 59.79
C GLU A 3 23.14 -31.51 58.93
N ILE A 4 23.11 -31.80 57.64
CA ILE A 4 23.68 -31.02 56.55
C ILE A 4 22.78 -29.79 56.33
N GLN A 5 23.35 -28.58 56.38
CA GLN A 5 22.74 -27.40 55.74
C GLN A 5 23.77 -26.67 54.88
N THR A 6 23.77 -27.00 53.58
CA THR A 6 24.48 -26.28 52.53
C THR A 6 23.60 -25.12 52.06
N ALA A 7 23.82 -23.91 52.57
CA ALA A 7 23.16 -22.69 52.09
C ALA A 7 23.97 -22.07 50.93
N ALA A 8 23.54 -22.32 49.70
CA ALA A 8 24.11 -21.69 48.51
C ALA A 8 23.57 -20.26 48.35
N GLY A 9 24.34 -19.26 48.81
CA GLY A 9 24.03 -17.84 48.61
C GLY A 9 24.23 -17.43 47.14
N ARG A 10 23.12 -17.11 46.43
CA ARG A 10 23.15 -16.60 45.05
C ARG A 10 23.55 -15.10 45.07
N PRO A 11 24.67 -14.68 44.45
CA PRO A 11 25.15 -13.31 44.56
C PRO A 11 24.23 -12.32 43.82
N ARG A 12 23.93 -11.17 44.45
CA ARG A 12 23.08 -10.07 43.93
C ARG A 12 23.43 -9.60 42.51
N THR A 13 24.67 -9.83 42.05
CA THR A 13 25.15 -9.50 40.71
C THR A 13 24.50 -10.36 39.62
N GLN A 14 24.13 -11.62 39.94
CA GLN A 14 23.51 -12.55 38.99
C GLN A 14 22.10 -12.13 38.58
N ALA A 15 21.34 -11.53 39.51
CA ALA A 15 20.01 -10.99 39.24
C ALA A 15 20.05 -9.76 38.32
N ARG A 16 21.06 -8.88 38.48
CA ARG A 16 21.22 -7.68 37.64
C ARG A 16 21.63 -8.02 36.21
N ILE A 17 22.52 -8.99 36.01
CA ILE A 17 22.94 -9.46 34.68
C ILE A 17 21.75 -10.12 33.97
N LEU A 18 20.96 -10.94 34.68
CA LEU A 18 19.77 -11.57 34.10
C LEU A 18 18.72 -10.53 33.67
N SER A 19 18.49 -9.49 34.46
CA SER A 19 17.60 -8.37 34.07
C SER A 19 18.07 -7.64 32.82
N LEU A 20 19.39 -7.40 32.68
CA LEU A 20 19.95 -6.72 31.50
C LEU A 20 19.86 -7.58 30.24
N VAL A 21 20.05 -8.90 30.35
CA VAL A 21 19.91 -9.83 29.22
C VAL A 21 18.46 -9.95 28.78
N ILE A 22 17.50 -9.99 29.71
CA ILE A 22 16.07 -10.02 29.38
C ILE A 22 15.62 -8.71 28.72
N ALA A 23 16.05 -7.56 29.26
CA ALA A 23 15.73 -6.26 28.69
C ALA A 23 16.37 -6.05 27.30
N GLY A 24 17.63 -6.43 27.13
CA GLY A 24 18.33 -6.37 25.83
C GLY A 24 17.73 -7.34 24.81
N GLY A 25 17.44 -8.57 25.23
CA GLY A 25 16.77 -9.56 24.39
C GLY A 25 15.39 -9.08 23.94
N GLY A 26 14.60 -8.50 24.83
CA GLY A 26 13.29 -7.93 24.49
C GLY A 26 13.37 -6.78 23.48
N LEU A 27 14.33 -5.86 23.64
CA LEU A 27 14.56 -4.77 22.70
C LEU A 27 14.98 -5.26 21.31
N ILE A 28 15.87 -6.26 21.26
CA ILE A 28 16.30 -6.87 19.98
C ILE A 28 15.12 -7.58 19.30
N LEU A 29 14.30 -8.30 20.06
CA LEU A 29 13.12 -9.00 19.54
C LEU A 29 12.09 -8.01 18.98
N LEU A 30 11.80 -6.93 19.72
CA LEU A 30 10.89 -5.88 19.25
C LEU A 30 11.43 -5.17 18.00
N GLY A 31 12.74 -4.88 17.95
CA GLY A 31 13.38 -4.30 16.77
C GLY A 31 13.31 -5.22 15.56
N ALA A 32 13.57 -6.52 15.73
CA ALA A 32 13.48 -7.52 14.67
C ALA A 32 12.04 -7.67 14.15
N VAL A 33 11.04 -7.73 15.05
CA VAL A 33 9.63 -7.80 14.67
C VAL A 33 9.19 -6.55 13.91
N ALA A 34 9.59 -5.36 14.36
CA ALA A 34 9.30 -4.11 13.65
C ALA A 34 9.94 -4.06 12.26
N LEU A 35 11.21 -4.49 12.14
CA LEU A 35 11.91 -4.59 10.85
C LEU A 35 11.21 -5.56 9.88
N VAL A 36 10.82 -6.73 10.38
CA VAL A 36 10.06 -7.71 9.58
C VAL A 36 8.73 -7.12 9.15
N TYR A 37 7.98 -6.48 10.04
CA TYR A 37 6.70 -5.86 9.73
C TYR A 37 6.82 -4.79 8.62
N VAL A 38 7.82 -3.90 8.74
CA VAL A 38 8.11 -2.85 7.74
C VAL A 38 8.57 -3.46 6.40
N PHE A 39 9.38 -4.52 6.43
CA PHE A 39 9.82 -5.18 5.22
C PHE A 39 8.67 -5.89 4.48
N TRP A 40 7.78 -6.57 5.22
CA TRP A 40 6.59 -7.20 4.63
C TRP A 40 5.60 -6.20 4.06
N SER A 41 5.38 -5.05 4.70
CA SER A 41 4.48 -4.02 4.19
C SER A 41 5.00 -3.39 2.88
N GLN A 42 6.31 -3.30 2.71
CA GLN A 42 6.95 -2.83 1.48
C GLN A 42 7.02 -3.94 0.41
N ALA A 43 7.16 -5.20 0.80
CA ALA A 43 7.22 -6.33 -0.13
C ALA A 43 5.88 -6.63 -0.84
N GLY A 44 4.77 -6.07 -0.35
CA GLY A 44 3.43 -6.21 -0.94
C GLY A 44 3.19 -5.44 -2.24
N ALA A 45 4.06 -4.52 -2.63
CA ALA A 45 3.94 -3.82 -3.91
C ALA A 45 4.56 -4.61 -5.09
N SER A 46 5.44 -5.57 -4.82
CA SER A 46 6.23 -6.28 -5.86
C SER A 46 6.02 -7.80 -5.90
N ASN A 47 5.25 -8.38 -4.98
CA ASN A 47 5.04 -9.84 -4.89
C ASN A 47 3.57 -10.27 -5.03
N LEU A 48 2.78 -9.57 -5.85
CA LEU A 48 1.54 -10.16 -6.36
C LEU A 48 1.93 -11.29 -7.34
N PRO A 49 1.43 -12.53 -7.17
CA PRO A 49 1.56 -13.55 -8.20
C PRO A 49 0.70 -13.10 -9.40
N GLY A 50 1.34 -12.43 -10.35
CA GLY A 50 0.70 -11.60 -11.37
C GLY A 50 1.09 -10.13 -11.19
N GLY A 51 2.38 -9.81 -11.32
CA GLY A 51 2.84 -8.42 -11.25
C GLY A 51 2.28 -7.65 -12.43
N PHE A 52 1.43 -6.65 -12.19
CA PHE A 52 0.81 -5.75 -13.18
C PHE A 52 0.80 -6.31 -14.62
N GLU A 53 0.27 -7.53 -14.79
CA GLU A 53 0.03 -8.04 -16.13
C GLU A 53 -1.05 -7.13 -16.68
N SER A 54 -0.66 -6.27 -17.60
CA SER A 54 -1.58 -5.48 -18.40
C SER A 54 -2.68 -6.44 -18.83
N ALA A 55 -3.90 -6.21 -18.37
CA ALA A 55 -5.04 -7.00 -18.79
C ALA A 55 -5.00 -7.03 -20.32
N VAL A 56 -4.99 -8.23 -20.90
CA VAL A 56 -5.07 -8.39 -22.36
C VAL A 56 -6.20 -7.46 -22.81
N PRO A 57 -5.94 -6.48 -23.69
CA PRO A 57 -6.96 -5.50 -24.04
C PRO A 57 -8.14 -6.25 -24.65
N LEU A 58 -9.20 -6.37 -23.85
CA LEU A 58 -10.42 -7.03 -24.28
C LEU A 58 -10.99 -6.15 -25.38
N ARG A 59 -11.30 -6.74 -26.54
CA ARG A 59 -12.07 -6.03 -27.55
C ARG A 59 -13.40 -5.64 -26.91
N VAL A 60 -13.60 -4.35 -26.74
CA VAL A 60 -14.82 -3.77 -26.20
C VAL A 60 -15.76 -3.52 -27.39
N ASP A 61 -16.78 -4.37 -27.55
CA ASP A 61 -17.83 -4.22 -28.56
C ASP A 61 -19.20 -3.88 -27.94
N PHE A 62 -19.21 -3.54 -26.65
CA PHE A 62 -20.39 -3.14 -25.89
C PHE A 62 -20.35 -1.64 -25.56
N ARG A 63 -21.53 -1.04 -25.36
CA ARG A 63 -21.63 0.36 -24.95
C ARG A 63 -21.04 0.55 -23.56
N ALA A 64 -20.43 1.72 -23.33
CA ALA A 64 -19.96 2.11 -22.01
C ALA A 64 -21.08 1.91 -20.96
N PRO A 65 -20.77 1.33 -19.78
CA PRO A 65 -21.76 1.13 -18.73
C PRO A 65 -22.39 2.46 -18.29
N LYS A 66 -23.63 2.39 -17.79
CA LYS A 66 -24.22 3.53 -17.09
C LYS A 66 -23.42 3.77 -15.81
N LEU A 67 -22.80 4.94 -15.72
CA LEU A 67 -22.03 5.35 -14.56
C LEU A 67 -22.53 6.72 -14.14
N GLU A 68 -23.04 6.78 -12.91
CA GLU A 68 -23.47 7.99 -12.25
C GLU A 68 -22.60 8.16 -11.00
N LEU A 69 -21.94 9.31 -10.91
CA LEU A 69 -21.01 9.65 -9.84
C LEU A 69 -21.48 10.93 -9.15
N LYS A 70 -21.00 11.12 -7.93
CA LYS A 70 -21.21 12.36 -7.18
C LYS A 70 -19.97 13.21 -7.32
N GLU A 71 -20.14 14.42 -7.83
CA GLU A 71 -19.06 15.40 -7.91
C GLU A 71 -18.67 15.90 -6.50
N ILE A 72 -17.47 16.47 -6.39
CA ILE A 72 -16.99 17.20 -5.21
C ILE A 72 -17.83 18.49 -5.10
N GLY A 73 -19.04 18.38 -4.55
CA GLY A 73 -20.07 19.43 -4.59
C GLY A 73 -21.51 18.89 -4.56
N GLU A 74 -21.67 17.57 -4.52
CA GLU A 74 -22.95 16.85 -4.43
C GLU A 74 -23.84 16.84 -5.67
N ASN A 75 -23.41 17.47 -6.76
CA ASN A 75 -24.08 17.34 -8.04
C ASN A 75 -23.88 15.93 -8.61
N PRO A 76 -24.93 15.28 -9.12
CA PRO A 76 -24.78 14.05 -9.89
C PRO A 76 -24.15 14.37 -11.24
N VAL A 77 -23.22 13.51 -11.68
CA VAL A 77 -22.63 13.54 -13.03
C VAL A 77 -22.77 12.15 -13.65
N SER A 78 -23.23 12.09 -14.91
CA SER A 78 -23.42 10.83 -15.63
C SER A 78 -22.49 10.76 -16.84
N LEU A 79 -21.99 9.57 -17.17
CA LEU A 79 -21.31 9.36 -18.45
C LEU A 79 -22.22 9.63 -19.66
N ALA A 80 -23.55 9.57 -19.48
CA ALA A 80 -24.50 9.90 -20.53
C ALA A 80 -24.45 11.39 -20.93
N ASP A 81 -24.01 12.26 -20.03
CA ASP A 81 -23.91 13.72 -20.27
C ASP A 81 -22.83 14.05 -21.31
N TYR A 82 -21.86 13.15 -21.49
CA TYR A 82 -20.75 13.29 -22.44
C TYR A 82 -20.94 12.46 -23.73
N ALA A 83 -22.16 12.01 -24.01
CA ALA A 83 -22.45 11.22 -25.21
C ALA A 83 -22.03 11.95 -26.50
N GLY A 84 -21.33 11.25 -27.39
CA GLY A 84 -20.81 11.81 -28.64
C GLY A 84 -19.45 12.48 -28.52
N GLN A 85 -18.91 12.61 -27.29
CA GLN A 85 -17.55 13.09 -27.05
C GLN A 85 -16.60 11.92 -26.81
N VAL A 86 -15.32 12.11 -27.12
CA VAL A 86 -14.27 11.17 -26.69
C VAL A 86 -13.98 11.45 -25.22
N VAL A 87 -14.24 10.47 -24.35
CA VAL A 87 -14.07 10.61 -22.89
C VAL A 87 -13.03 9.61 -22.40
N LEU A 88 -12.04 10.12 -21.66
CA LEU A 88 -11.09 9.29 -20.93
C LEU A 88 -11.52 9.19 -19.47
N VAL A 89 -11.78 7.97 -18.99
CA VAL A 89 -12.13 7.71 -17.58
C VAL A 89 -10.90 7.18 -16.86
N ASN A 90 -10.42 7.93 -15.86
CA ASN A 90 -9.28 7.53 -15.03
C ASN A 90 -9.74 7.23 -13.60
N ASN A 91 -9.57 5.99 -13.14
CA ASN A 91 -9.91 5.58 -11.77
C ASN A 91 -8.65 5.56 -10.89
N TRP A 92 -8.50 6.54 -10.01
CA TRP A 92 -7.27 6.77 -9.26
C TRP A 92 -7.52 7.08 -7.77
N ALA A 93 -6.45 7.06 -6.98
CA ALA A 93 -6.47 7.48 -5.58
C ALA A 93 -5.13 8.11 -5.17
N PHE A 94 -5.16 9.01 -4.17
CA PHE A 94 -3.97 9.73 -3.68
C PHE A 94 -2.88 8.79 -3.12
N TRP A 95 -3.30 7.66 -2.58
CA TRP A 95 -2.44 6.64 -2.00
C TRP A 95 -2.01 5.57 -3.01
N CYS A 96 -2.44 5.64 -4.27
CA CYS A 96 -2.08 4.67 -5.31
C CYS A 96 -0.74 5.07 -5.97
N PRO A 97 0.37 4.36 -5.70
CA PRO A 97 1.66 4.71 -6.29
C PRO A 97 1.74 4.57 -7.82
N PRO A 98 1.22 3.50 -8.47
CA PRO A 98 1.27 3.41 -9.93
C PRO A 98 0.40 4.49 -10.59
N CYS A 99 -0.80 4.77 -10.08
CA CYS A 99 -1.66 5.83 -10.58
C CYS A 99 -0.95 7.19 -10.56
N ARG A 100 -0.25 7.52 -9.46
CA ARG A 100 0.53 8.75 -9.35
C ARG A 100 1.66 8.84 -10.38
N ALA A 101 2.27 7.71 -10.74
CA ALA A 101 3.32 7.67 -11.76
C ALA A 101 2.76 7.91 -13.18
N GLU A 102 1.48 7.62 -13.41
CA GLU A 102 0.81 7.79 -14.71
C GLU A 102 0.30 9.23 -14.95
N LEU A 103 -0.02 9.99 -13.90
CA LEU A 103 -0.59 11.34 -14.02
C LEU A 103 0.16 12.29 -14.98
N PRO A 104 1.51 12.39 -14.95
CA PRO A 104 2.24 13.28 -15.86
C PRO A 104 2.05 12.89 -17.34
N ILE A 105 1.85 11.60 -17.61
CA ILE A 105 1.64 11.09 -18.97
C ILE A 105 0.23 11.44 -19.44
N LEU A 106 -0.76 11.39 -18.56
CA LEU A 106 -2.14 11.79 -18.87
C LEU A 106 -2.24 13.29 -19.17
N GLU A 107 -1.52 14.12 -18.42
CA GLU A 107 -1.44 15.56 -18.68
C GLU A 107 -0.81 15.85 -20.05
N MET A 108 0.25 15.11 -20.41
CA MET A 108 0.81 15.19 -21.76
C MET A 108 -0.24 14.78 -22.81
N LEU A 109 -0.92 13.65 -22.62
CA LEU A 109 -1.95 13.16 -23.55
C LEU A 109 -3.03 14.21 -23.81
N GLU A 110 -3.55 14.85 -22.76
CA GLU A 110 -4.55 15.91 -22.87
C GLU A 110 -4.07 17.06 -23.77
N ASN A 111 -2.84 17.56 -23.54
CA ASN A 111 -2.25 18.63 -24.34
C ASN A 111 -2.06 18.25 -25.82
N TYR A 112 -1.86 16.97 -26.12
CA TYR A 112 -1.74 16.47 -27.51
C TYR A 112 -3.10 16.23 -28.17
N VAL A 113 -4.10 15.72 -27.44
CA VAL A 113 -5.37 15.25 -28.01
C VAL A 113 -6.40 16.37 -28.14
N THR A 114 -6.51 17.27 -27.15
CA THR A 114 -7.54 18.32 -27.15
C THR A 114 -7.53 19.18 -28.44
N PRO A 115 -6.38 19.65 -28.95
CA PRO A 115 -6.33 20.42 -30.20
C PRO A 115 -6.74 19.64 -31.46
N LEU A 116 -6.81 18.31 -31.39
CA LEU A 116 -7.23 17.44 -32.49
C LEU A 116 -8.74 17.19 -32.50
N LEU A 117 -9.40 17.31 -31.35
CA LEU A 117 -10.85 17.08 -31.22
C LEU A 117 -11.68 18.33 -31.57
N GLU A 118 -11.09 19.51 -31.50
CA GLU A 118 -11.75 20.80 -31.81
C GLU A 118 -11.67 21.21 -33.30
N LYS A 119 -11.01 20.41 -34.16
CA LYS A 119 -10.94 20.63 -35.61
C LYS A 119 -12.02 19.85 -36.36
#